data_AF-A0A426UXD5-F1
#
_entry.id   AF-A0A426UXD5-F1
#
_cell.length_a   1.000
_cell.length_b   1.000
_cell.length_c   1.000
_cell.angle_alpha   90.00
_cell.angle_beta   90.00
_cell.angle_gamma   90.00
#
_symmetry.space_group_name_H-M   'P 1'
#
loop_
_entity.id
_entity.type
_entity.pdbx_description
1 polymer ?
#
loop_
_entity_poly.entity_id
_entity_poly.type
_entity_poly.pdbx_seq_one_letter_code
_entity_poly.pdbx_strand_id
1 'polypeptide(L)'
;MGTRRTNRTVAALTVTALLALAGCGTATAEDRPEEAPRRHSAQATLIGRAARALDTAFTAEYTWSQGGTVTVWAAEDGTWRVDVPDWALGGTVDVSVAWTTGGFFQCAAGRCVKLAGITGEVPREYDPHVQRPFVEWLPQLLDRHLPFSVAQDGDCFTLTPNTVVVDPPIPPGEWCLDQAGTILAVESAAFGTLELAREPAAAAATVELPGDVVDEEPLGAEAPPEPTPTPAASATAPAGTPSATPPATAAPSPEGTTGE
;
A
#
# COMPACT_ATOMS: atom_id res chain seq x y z
N MET A 1 -6.70 49.30 -19.13
CA MET A 1 -6.82 50.01 -20.42
C MET A 1 -6.48 49.02 -21.52
N GLY A 2 -7.46 48.66 -22.34
CA GLY A 2 -7.37 47.54 -23.30
C GLY A 2 -8.74 47.30 -23.94
N THR A 3 -8.78 47.02 -25.24
CA THR A 3 -9.97 47.33 -26.08
C THR A 3 -10.90 46.14 -26.30
N ARG A 4 -12.20 46.44 -26.38
CA ARG A 4 -13.26 45.48 -26.71
C ARG A 4 -13.11 44.94 -28.15
N ARG A 5 -13.49 43.68 -28.37
CA ARG A 5 -14.19 43.28 -29.60
C ARG A 5 -15.46 42.51 -29.26
N THR A 6 -16.59 43.12 -29.60
CA THR A 6 -17.91 42.50 -29.59
C THR A 6 -18.11 41.77 -30.91
N ASN A 7 -18.75 40.60 -30.92
CA ASN A 7 -19.42 40.11 -32.12
C ASN A 7 -20.82 39.60 -31.74
N ARG A 8 -21.84 40.29 -32.26
CA ARG A 8 -23.24 39.83 -32.31
C ARG A 8 -23.55 39.51 -33.75
N THR A 9 -24.04 38.30 -34.01
CA THR A 9 -24.87 38.02 -35.18
C THR A 9 -26.05 37.17 -34.73
N VAL A 10 -27.22 37.47 -35.30
CA VAL A 10 -28.53 36.94 -34.91
C VAL A 10 -29.25 36.52 -36.21
N ALA A 11 -30.26 35.65 -36.07
CA ALA A 11 -31.17 35.18 -37.11
C ALA A 11 -30.60 34.06 -38.01
N ALA A 12 -31.43 33.20 -38.62
CA ALA A 12 -32.90 33.15 -38.62
C ALA A 12 -33.44 31.70 -38.57
N LEU A 13 -34.74 31.56 -38.30
CA LEU A 13 -35.47 30.30 -38.55
C LEU A 13 -35.59 30.05 -40.05
N THR A 14 -35.42 28.80 -40.47
CA THR A 14 -36.05 28.27 -41.69
C THR A 14 -36.89 27.04 -41.33
N VAL A 15 -38.18 27.27 -41.10
CA VAL A 15 -39.18 26.20 -41.02
C VAL A 15 -39.54 25.80 -42.44
N THR A 16 -39.19 24.56 -42.82
CA THR A 16 -39.65 23.93 -44.08
C THR A 16 -40.49 22.73 -43.70
N ALA A 17 -41.75 22.73 -44.11
CA ALA A 17 -42.71 21.68 -43.78
C ALA A 17 -43.21 20.96 -45.05
N LEU A 18 -43.68 19.72 -44.84
CA LEU A 18 -44.51 18.93 -45.76
C LEU A 18 -43.89 18.55 -47.12
N LEU A 19 -43.61 17.25 -47.25
CA LEU A 19 -44.32 16.42 -48.22
C LEU A 19 -44.44 14.98 -47.67
N ALA A 20 -45.53 14.29 -48.00
CA ALA A 20 -45.91 13.05 -47.33
C ALA A 20 -45.60 11.80 -48.17
N LEU A 21 -45.09 10.76 -47.49
CA LEU A 21 -45.16 9.38 -47.96
C LEU A 21 -45.95 8.58 -46.94
N ALA A 22 -47.24 8.36 -47.24
CA ALA A 22 -48.14 7.54 -46.43
C ALA A 22 -47.83 6.04 -46.66
N GLY A 23 -46.68 5.59 -46.19
CA GLY A 23 -46.31 4.18 -46.17
C GLY A 23 -47.17 3.43 -45.16
N CYS A 24 -48.33 2.90 -45.60
CA CYS A 24 -49.18 2.04 -44.79
C CYS A 24 -48.57 0.61 -44.68
N GLY A 25 -47.35 0.55 -44.16
CA GLY A 25 -46.77 -0.71 -43.69
C GLY A 25 -47.38 -1.02 -42.33
N THR A 26 -48.02 -2.18 -42.21
CA THR A 26 -48.35 -2.74 -40.90
C THR A 26 -47.04 -3.04 -40.19
N ALA A 27 -46.62 -2.15 -39.29
CA ALA A 27 -45.50 -2.37 -38.40
C ALA A 27 -45.87 -3.49 -37.41
N THR A 28 -45.74 -4.74 -37.87
CA THR A 28 -45.45 -5.87 -36.98
C THR A 28 -44.30 -5.42 -36.11
N ALA A 29 -44.49 -5.39 -34.79
CA ALA A 29 -43.40 -5.15 -33.88
C ALA A 29 -42.32 -6.20 -34.20
N GLU A 30 -41.14 -5.75 -34.64
CA GLU A 30 -40.00 -6.64 -34.73
C GLU A 30 -39.75 -7.16 -33.33
N ASP A 31 -39.84 -8.48 -33.19
CA ASP A 31 -39.60 -9.20 -31.95
C ASP A 31 -38.12 -9.05 -31.62
N ARG A 32 -37.80 -7.95 -30.91
CA ARG A 32 -36.42 -7.64 -30.52
C ARG A 32 -35.93 -8.86 -29.72
N PRO A 33 -34.81 -9.49 -30.11
CA PRO A 33 -34.26 -10.58 -29.33
C PRO A 33 -34.11 -10.14 -27.88
N GLU A 34 -34.83 -10.82 -26.97
CA GLU A 34 -34.69 -10.67 -25.52
C GLU A 34 -33.19 -10.69 -25.20
N GLU A 35 -32.65 -9.61 -24.62
CA GLU A 35 -31.21 -9.47 -24.49
C GLU A 35 -30.70 -10.53 -23.50
N ALA A 36 -30.14 -11.61 -24.05
CA ALA A 36 -29.83 -12.82 -23.31
C ALA A 36 -29.02 -12.48 -22.04
N PRO A 37 -29.42 -12.98 -20.85
CA PRO A 37 -28.85 -12.55 -19.58
C PRO A 37 -27.32 -12.53 -19.61
N ARG A 38 -26.75 -11.31 -19.57
CA ARG A 38 -25.30 -11.12 -19.65
C ARG A 38 -24.66 -11.84 -18.48
N ARG A 39 -23.95 -12.94 -18.74
CA ARG A 39 -23.11 -13.57 -17.72
C ARG A 39 -21.98 -12.59 -17.38
N HIS A 40 -22.05 -12.00 -16.20
CA HIS A 40 -20.90 -11.30 -15.63
C HIS A 40 -19.81 -12.34 -15.41
N SER A 41 -18.69 -12.22 -16.12
CA SER A 41 -17.49 -13.00 -15.83
C SER A 41 -16.87 -12.51 -14.52
N ALA A 42 -16.10 -13.36 -13.85
CA ALA A 42 -15.34 -12.98 -12.65
C ALA A 42 -14.51 -11.70 -12.89
N GLN A 43 -13.86 -11.58 -14.05
CA GLN A 43 -13.15 -10.38 -14.48
C GLN A 43 -14.06 -9.14 -14.61
N ALA A 44 -15.27 -9.26 -15.16
CA ALA A 44 -16.21 -8.15 -15.26
C ALA A 44 -16.78 -7.73 -13.89
N THR A 45 -16.97 -8.68 -12.97
CA THR A 45 -17.33 -8.40 -11.57
C THR A 45 -16.20 -7.68 -10.84
N LEU A 46 -14.96 -8.15 -11.00
CA LEU A 46 -13.75 -7.56 -10.41
C LEU A 46 -13.54 -6.12 -10.90
N ILE A 47 -13.56 -5.87 -12.22
CA ILE A 47 -13.50 -4.52 -12.81
C ILE A 47 -14.61 -3.63 -12.21
N GLY A 48 -15.82 -4.16 -12.04
CA GLY A 48 -16.95 -3.43 -11.47
C GLY A 48 -16.81 -3.08 -9.98
N ARG A 49 -16.02 -3.84 -9.21
CA ARG A 49 -15.71 -3.58 -7.80
C ARG A 49 -14.50 -2.65 -7.65
N ALA A 50 -13.43 -2.91 -8.40
CA ALA A 50 -12.24 -2.06 -8.44
C ALA A 50 -12.58 -0.62 -8.89
N ALA A 51 -13.52 -0.44 -9.83
CA ALA A 51 -14.01 0.89 -10.21
C ALA A 51 -14.65 1.64 -9.03
N ARG A 52 -15.49 0.96 -8.24
CA ARG A 52 -16.12 1.59 -7.06
C ARG A 52 -15.11 1.86 -5.95
N ALA A 53 -14.13 0.97 -5.77
CA ALA A 53 -13.04 1.15 -4.82
C ALA A 53 -12.25 2.45 -5.11
N LEU A 54 -11.97 2.74 -6.38
CA LEU A 54 -11.31 3.97 -6.82
C LEU A 54 -12.15 5.24 -6.63
N ASP A 55 -13.47 5.12 -6.78
CA ASP A 55 -14.41 6.22 -6.53
C ASP A 55 -14.72 6.44 -5.02
N THR A 56 -14.15 5.62 -4.11
CA THR A 56 -14.46 5.63 -2.67
C THR A 56 -13.33 6.23 -1.84
N ALA A 57 -13.61 7.36 -1.18
CA ALA A 57 -12.77 7.92 -0.12
C ALA A 57 -13.14 7.27 1.24
N PHE A 58 -12.16 6.93 2.07
CA PHE A 58 -12.36 6.22 3.34
C PHE A 58 -11.17 6.40 4.31
N THR A 59 -11.39 6.04 5.59
CA THR A 59 -10.31 5.73 6.54
C THR A 59 -10.49 4.31 7.08
N ALA A 60 -9.52 3.41 6.89
CA ALA A 60 -9.66 2.00 7.27
C ALA A 60 -8.41 1.46 7.99
N GLU A 61 -8.60 0.42 8.82
CA GLU A 61 -7.54 -0.32 9.49
C GLU A 61 -7.50 -1.75 8.95
N TYR A 62 -6.30 -2.26 8.67
CA TYR A 62 -6.05 -3.61 8.17
C TYR A 62 -5.06 -4.33 9.06
N THR A 63 -5.36 -5.56 9.50
CA THR A 63 -4.35 -6.44 10.09
C THR A 63 -3.39 -6.92 9.00
N TRP A 64 -2.08 -6.76 9.22
CA TRP A 64 -1.05 -7.12 8.25
C TRP A 64 -0.29 -8.37 8.71
N SER A 65 -0.15 -9.35 7.82
CA SER A 65 0.43 -10.66 8.16
C SER A 65 1.91 -10.64 8.58
N GLN A 66 2.63 -9.55 8.32
CA GLN A 66 4.04 -9.39 8.74
C GLN A 66 4.19 -8.60 10.05
N GLY A 67 3.19 -7.79 10.44
CA GLY A 67 3.28 -6.97 11.65
C GLY A 67 2.09 -6.01 11.85
N GLY A 68 1.52 -6.00 13.04
CA GLY A 68 0.62 -4.96 13.53
C GLY A 68 -0.64 -4.67 12.70
N THR A 69 -1.11 -3.43 12.80
CA THR A 69 -2.27 -2.88 12.08
C THR A 69 -1.83 -1.73 11.19
N VAL A 70 -1.97 -1.91 9.88
CA VAL A 70 -1.79 -0.86 8.88
C VAL A 70 -3.02 0.03 8.87
N THR A 71 -2.85 1.36 8.85
CA THR A 71 -3.98 2.30 8.71
C THR A 71 -3.89 3.04 7.38
N VAL A 72 -5.00 3.14 6.66
CA VAL A 72 -5.09 3.71 5.31
C VAL A 72 -6.08 4.87 5.30
N TRP A 73 -5.67 6.00 4.73
CA TRP A 73 -6.51 7.16 4.43
C TRP A 73 -6.53 7.38 2.92
N ALA A 74 -7.73 7.40 2.34
CA ALA A 74 -8.02 7.94 1.02
C ALA A 74 -8.97 9.13 1.20
N ALA A 75 -8.48 10.35 1.02
CA ALA A 75 -9.24 11.57 1.30
C ALA A 75 -10.11 12.02 0.12
N GLU A 76 -11.11 12.86 0.41
CA GLU A 76 -12.07 13.38 -0.59
C GLU A 76 -11.40 14.22 -1.71
N ASP A 77 -10.23 14.81 -1.45
CA ASP A 77 -9.43 15.56 -2.43
C ASP A 77 -8.44 14.69 -3.24
N GLY A 78 -8.43 13.37 -3.00
CA GLY A 78 -7.53 12.42 -3.64
C GLY A 78 -6.12 12.32 -3.02
N THR A 79 -5.85 13.05 -1.93
CA THR A 79 -4.64 12.81 -1.13
C THR A 79 -4.76 11.52 -0.32
N TRP A 80 -3.63 10.87 -0.04
CA TRP A 80 -3.63 9.59 0.67
C TRP A 80 -2.46 9.41 1.63
N ARG A 81 -2.66 8.56 2.63
CA ARG A 81 -1.63 8.12 3.58
C ARG A 81 -1.81 6.65 3.92
N VAL A 82 -0.70 5.96 4.17
CA VAL A 82 -0.65 4.63 4.75
C VAL A 82 0.36 4.64 5.89
N ASP A 83 -0.12 4.38 7.11
CA ASP A 83 0.72 4.21 8.30
C ASP A 83 1.01 2.72 8.45
N VAL A 84 2.29 2.36 8.38
CA VAL A 84 2.80 0.98 8.45
C VAL A 84 3.61 0.84 9.75
N PRO A 85 3.16 0.00 10.71
CA PRO A 85 3.88 -0.21 11.95
C PRO A 85 5.14 -1.07 11.73
N ASP A 86 6.12 -0.95 12.63
CA ASP A 86 7.29 -1.84 12.70
C ASP A 86 7.98 -2.09 11.33
N TRP A 87 8.13 -1.06 10.49
CA TRP A 87 8.65 -1.20 9.13
C TRP A 87 10.12 -0.79 8.96
N ALA A 88 10.50 0.37 9.49
CA ALA A 88 11.85 0.91 9.31
C ALA A 88 12.85 0.38 10.34
N LEU A 89 14.14 0.49 9.99
CA LEU A 89 15.28 0.19 10.86
C LEU A 89 15.22 -1.21 11.49
N GLY A 90 14.96 -2.23 10.66
CA GLY A 90 14.87 -3.63 11.10
C GLY A 90 13.60 -3.98 11.85
N GLY A 91 12.51 -3.24 11.63
CA GLY A 91 11.24 -3.39 12.33
C GLY A 91 11.28 -2.83 13.75
N THR A 92 11.78 -1.60 13.89
CA THR A 92 11.84 -0.88 15.18
C THR A 92 11.24 0.53 15.13
N VAL A 93 10.79 0.99 13.96
CA VAL A 93 10.22 2.33 13.74
C VAL A 93 9.02 2.26 12.79
N ASP A 94 7.89 2.79 13.23
CA ASP A 94 6.69 3.01 12.41
C ASP A 94 6.94 4.06 11.32
N VAL A 95 6.39 3.83 10.12
CA VAL A 95 6.53 4.73 8.98
C VAL A 95 5.17 5.02 8.33
N SER A 96 4.86 6.30 8.18
CA SER A 96 3.82 6.76 7.27
C SER A 96 4.40 7.02 5.89
N VAL A 97 3.75 6.50 4.83
CA VAL A 97 3.96 6.99 3.46
C VAL A 97 2.72 7.77 3.04
N ALA A 98 2.92 8.98 2.54
CA ALA A 98 1.83 9.87 2.12
C ALA A 98 2.08 10.47 0.73
N TRP A 99 1.02 10.69 -0.03
CA TRP A 99 1.03 11.55 -1.21
C TRP A 99 0.08 12.72 -0.99
N THR A 100 0.61 13.92 -1.19
CA THR A 100 -0.15 15.18 -1.10
C THR A 100 0.15 16.04 -2.33
N THR A 101 -0.49 17.21 -2.43
CA THR A 101 -0.14 18.24 -3.43
C THR A 101 1.32 18.70 -3.35
N GLY A 102 2.05 18.38 -2.27
CA GLY A 102 3.50 18.61 -2.16
C GLY A 102 4.37 17.54 -2.84
N GLY A 103 3.83 16.35 -3.14
CA GLY A 103 4.58 15.17 -3.60
C GLY A 103 4.45 13.96 -2.64
N PHE A 104 5.38 13.02 -2.74
CA PHE A 104 5.48 11.87 -1.86
C PHE A 104 6.35 12.17 -0.64
N PHE A 105 5.91 11.73 0.53
CA PHE A 105 6.59 11.90 1.81
C PHE A 105 6.67 10.58 2.57
N GLN A 106 7.79 10.38 3.28
CA GLN A 106 7.92 9.39 4.34
C GLN A 106 7.96 10.13 5.67
N CYS A 107 7.18 9.71 6.67
CA CYS A 107 7.20 10.30 8.00
C CYS A 107 7.44 9.25 9.08
N ALA A 108 8.22 9.61 10.09
CA ALA A 108 8.50 8.79 11.27
C ALA A 108 8.78 9.68 12.48
N ALA A 109 8.29 9.31 13.66
CA ALA A 109 8.55 10.02 14.92
C ALA A 109 8.37 11.56 14.87
N GLY A 110 7.32 12.04 14.20
CA GLY A 110 6.96 13.47 14.14
C GLY A 110 7.73 14.32 13.12
N ARG A 111 8.56 13.73 12.26
CA ARG A 111 9.20 14.41 11.13
C ARG A 111 8.87 13.72 9.80
N CYS A 112 8.90 14.47 8.71
CA CYS A 112 8.57 14.02 7.36
C CYS A 112 9.67 14.41 6.37
N VAL A 113 10.17 13.44 5.61
CA VAL A 113 11.13 13.63 4.51
C VAL A 113 10.41 13.52 3.18
N LYS A 114 10.76 14.36 2.20
CA LYS A 114 10.19 14.31 0.86
C LYS A 114 10.93 13.30 -0.01
N LEU A 115 10.24 12.22 -0.40
CA LEU A 115 10.77 11.16 -1.27
C LEU A 115 10.79 11.59 -2.74
N ALA A 116 9.71 12.21 -3.21
CA ALA A 116 9.54 12.52 -4.64
C ALA A 116 8.58 13.69 -4.91
N GLY A 117 8.60 14.20 -6.15
CA GLY A 117 7.61 15.17 -6.63
C GLY A 117 6.24 14.55 -6.91
N ILE A 118 5.24 15.38 -7.21
CA ILE A 118 3.83 14.97 -7.44
C ILE A 118 3.71 13.84 -8.48
N THR A 119 4.55 13.88 -9.52
CA THR A 119 4.62 12.89 -10.62
C THR A 119 5.94 12.09 -10.61
N GLY A 120 6.57 11.96 -9.44
CA GLY A 120 7.75 11.10 -9.26
C GLY A 120 7.36 9.69 -8.83
N GLU A 121 8.37 8.86 -8.59
CA GLU A 121 8.24 7.50 -8.06
C GLU A 121 8.90 7.44 -6.68
N VAL A 122 8.39 6.58 -5.78
CA VAL A 122 9.05 6.33 -4.49
C VAL A 122 10.26 5.41 -4.73
N PRO A 123 11.48 5.74 -4.24
CA PRO A 123 12.62 4.84 -4.34
C PRO A 123 12.34 3.52 -3.61
N ARG A 124 12.76 2.40 -4.20
CA ARG A 124 12.38 1.04 -3.74
C ARG A 124 12.90 0.72 -2.33
N GLU A 125 14.01 1.33 -1.96
CA GLU A 125 14.64 1.28 -0.63
C GLU A 125 13.82 1.97 0.48
N TYR A 126 12.85 2.81 0.11
CA TYR A 126 11.96 3.57 1.02
C TYR A 126 10.46 3.24 0.82
N ASP A 127 10.14 2.18 0.06
CA ASP A 127 8.80 1.77 -0.35
C ASP A 127 8.32 0.54 0.45
N PRO A 128 7.30 0.66 1.34
CA PRO A 128 6.76 -0.47 2.09
C PRO A 128 5.94 -1.49 1.30
N HIS A 129 5.59 -1.19 0.04
CA HIS A 129 4.71 -1.95 -0.87
C HIS A 129 3.24 -2.11 -0.41
N VAL A 130 2.97 -2.05 0.89
CA VAL A 130 1.66 -2.14 1.55
C VAL A 130 0.63 -1.15 1.01
N GLN A 131 1.05 0.02 0.52
CA GLN A 131 0.15 1.03 -0.07
C GLN A 131 -0.34 0.68 -1.48
N ARG A 132 0.40 -0.16 -2.21
CA ARG A 132 0.18 -0.40 -3.65
C ARG A 132 -1.20 -0.96 -4.02
N PRO A 133 -1.87 -1.84 -3.24
CA PRO A 133 -3.23 -2.27 -3.55
C PRO A 133 -4.18 -1.08 -3.72
N PHE A 134 -4.10 -0.11 -2.82
CA PHE A 134 -5.00 1.04 -2.73
C PHE A 134 -4.70 2.12 -3.77
N VAL A 135 -3.42 2.33 -4.12
CA VAL A 135 -2.99 3.51 -4.90
C VAL A 135 -2.39 3.21 -6.28
N GLU A 136 -1.93 1.98 -6.51
CA GLU A 136 -1.18 1.58 -7.73
C GLU A 136 -1.90 0.48 -8.53
N TRP A 137 -2.47 -0.52 -7.85
CA TRP A 137 -3.01 -1.73 -8.49
C TRP A 137 -4.50 -1.64 -8.81
N LEU A 138 -5.31 -0.98 -7.98
CA LEU A 138 -6.73 -0.73 -8.27
C LEU A 138 -6.99 -0.14 -9.68
N PRO A 139 -6.24 0.90 -10.16
CA PRO A 139 -6.39 1.41 -11.52
C PRO A 139 -6.06 0.38 -12.60
N GLN A 140 -5.10 -0.51 -12.34
CA GLN A 140 -4.67 -1.54 -13.27
C GLN A 140 -5.72 -2.67 -13.39
N LEU A 141 -6.41 -3.01 -12.30
CA LEU A 141 -7.50 -4.00 -12.29
C LEU A 141 -8.66 -3.65 -13.24
N LEU A 142 -8.77 -2.38 -13.68
CA LEU A 142 -9.74 -1.96 -14.70
C LEU A 142 -9.38 -2.42 -16.12
N ASP A 143 -8.10 -2.72 -16.41
CA ASP A 143 -7.69 -3.16 -17.75
C ASP A 143 -8.02 -4.64 -17.98
N ARG A 144 -9.10 -4.85 -18.73
CA ARG A 144 -9.53 -6.15 -19.28
C ARG A 144 -8.45 -6.87 -20.12
N HIS A 145 -7.39 -6.19 -20.55
CA HIS A 145 -6.29 -6.75 -21.33
C HIS A 145 -5.08 -7.20 -20.49
N LEU A 146 -5.13 -7.04 -19.16
CA LEU A 146 -4.11 -7.59 -18.26
C LEU A 146 -3.93 -9.11 -18.48
N PRO A 147 -2.69 -9.64 -18.34
CA PRO A 147 -2.36 -11.03 -18.67
C PRO A 147 -2.77 -12.05 -17.58
N PHE A 148 -3.95 -11.88 -16.97
CA PHE A 148 -4.47 -12.72 -15.90
C PHE A 148 -5.70 -13.52 -16.33
N SER A 149 -5.85 -14.71 -15.75
CA SER A 149 -7.13 -15.38 -15.58
C SER A 149 -7.65 -15.05 -14.18
N VAL A 150 -8.95 -14.74 -14.10
CA VAL A 150 -9.61 -14.35 -12.86
C VAL A 150 -10.63 -15.43 -12.51
N ALA A 151 -10.41 -16.09 -11.37
CA ALA A 151 -11.43 -16.90 -10.71
C ALA A 151 -12.26 -16.01 -9.77
N GLN A 152 -13.44 -16.49 -9.34
CA GLN A 152 -14.22 -15.86 -8.27
C GLN A 152 -14.83 -16.96 -7.40
N ASP A 153 -14.70 -16.82 -6.08
CA ASP A 153 -15.53 -17.52 -5.10
C ASP A 153 -16.09 -16.50 -4.09
N GLY A 154 -17.41 -16.53 -3.89
CA GLY A 154 -18.13 -15.50 -3.14
C GLY A 154 -17.78 -14.07 -3.59
N ASP A 155 -17.11 -13.34 -2.69
CA ASP A 155 -16.64 -11.96 -2.89
C ASP A 155 -15.12 -11.83 -3.13
N CYS A 156 -14.42 -12.97 -3.28
CA CYS A 156 -12.98 -13.06 -3.50
C CYS A 156 -12.62 -13.44 -4.94
N PHE A 157 -11.51 -12.88 -5.44
CA PHE A 157 -11.04 -12.99 -6.81
C PHE A 157 -9.58 -13.43 -6.85
N THR A 158 -9.31 -14.65 -7.32
CA THR A 158 -7.95 -15.18 -7.47
C THR A 158 -7.38 -14.81 -8.84
N LEU A 159 -6.24 -14.12 -8.86
CA LEU A 159 -5.56 -13.66 -10.07
C LEU A 159 -4.38 -14.59 -10.43
N THR A 160 -4.58 -15.43 -11.45
CA THR A 160 -3.55 -16.38 -11.94
C THR A 160 -2.95 -15.90 -13.27
N PRO A 161 -1.60 -15.75 -13.40
CA PRO A 161 -0.99 -15.29 -14.66
C PRO A 161 -1.22 -16.27 -15.81
N ASN A 162 -1.63 -15.76 -16.97
CA ASN A 162 -1.84 -16.56 -18.19
C ASN A 162 -0.53 -17.00 -18.87
N THR A 163 0.59 -16.35 -18.53
CA THR A 163 1.91 -16.58 -19.12
C THR A 163 3.02 -16.33 -18.10
N VAL A 164 4.24 -16.80 -18.39
CA VAL A 164 5.44 -16.47 -17.59
C VAL A 164 5.89 -15.04 -17.92
N VAL A 165 5.22 -14.07 -17.31
CA VAL A 165 5.68 -12.67 -17.26
C VAL A 165 6.74 -12.57 -16.16
N VAL A 166 7.88 -11.93 -16.44
CA VAL A 166 8.99 -11.80 -15.47
C VAL A 166 8.61 -10.83 -14.35
N ASP A 167 8.04 -9.67 -14.72
CA ASP A 167 7.45 -8.68 -13.81
C ASP A 167 6.02 -8.38 -14.30
N PRO A 168 4.97 -9.03 -13.75
CA PRO A 168 3.59 -8.62 -14.01
C PRO A 168 3.29 -7.31 -13.26
N PRO A 169 2.42 -6.43 -13.79
CA PRO A 169 2.27 -5.07 -13.26
C PRO A 169 1.47 -5.03 -11.94
N ILE A 170 0.61 -6.03 -11.73
CA ILE A 170 0.09 -6.45 -10.42
C ILE A 170 0.71 -7.83 -10.14
N PRO A 171 1.16 -8.15 -8.92
CA PRO A 171 1.54 -9.52 -8.56
C PRO A 171 0.33 -10.47 -8.55
N PRO A 172 0.55 -11.79 -8.74
CA PRO A 172 -0.50 -12.79 -8.52
C PRO A 172 -0.89 -12.87 -7.04
N GLY A 173 -2.13 -13.24 -6.77
CA GLY A 173 -2.68 -13.30 -5.42
C GLY A 173 -4.20 -13.36 -5.40
N GLU A 174 -4.80 -13.13 -4.24
CA GLU A 174 -6.25 -13.08 -4.04
C GLU A 174 -6.69 -11.70 -3.56
N TRP A 175 -7.83 -11.24 -4.08
CA TRP A 175 -8.45 -9.98 -3.72
C TRP A 175 -9.90 -10.21 -3.31
N CYS A 176 -10.23 -10.01 -2.04
CA CYS A 176 -11.60 -9.96 -1.57
C CYS A 176 -12.08 -8.51 -1.55
N LEU A 177 -13.07 -8.17 -2.36
CA LEU A 177 -13.73 -6.86 -2.36
C LEU A 177 -15.22 -7.06 -2.17
N ASP A 178 -15.88 -6.25 -1.34
CA ASP A 178 -17.34 -6.33 -1.18
C ASP A 178 -18.11 -5.80 -2.42
N GLN A 179 -19.42 -5.66 -2.31
CA GLN A 179 -20.24 -5.08 -3.38
C GLN A 179 -20.07 -3.56 -3.54
N ALA A 180 -19.66 -2.84 -2.50
CA ALA A 180 -19.38 -1.41 -2.56
C ALA A 180 -17.99 -1.10 -3.17
N GLY A 181 -17.08 -2.06 -3.23
CA GLY A 181 -15.68 -1.87 -3.61
C GLY A 181 -14.71 -1.79 -2.42
N THR A 182 -15.19 -1.95 -1.18
CA THR A 182 -14.33 -2.03 0.00
C THR A 182 -13.41 -3.24 -0.14
N ILE A 183 -12.10 -3.05 -0.03
CA ILE A 183 -11.15 -4.16 0.05
C ILE A 183 -11.35 -4.82 1.42
N LEU A 184 -11.82 -6.06 1.42
CA LEU A 184 -11.99 -6.89 2.62
C LEU A 184 -10.68 -7.63 2.94
N ALA A 185 -9.98 -8.09 1.91
CA ALA A 185 -8.63 -8.66 2.04
C ALA A 185 -7.86 -8.56 0.72
N VAL A 186 -6.54 -8.54 0.79
CA VAL A 186 -5.64 -8.72 -0.35
C VAL A 186 -4.41 -9.52 0.07
N GLU A 187 -4.14 -10.62 -0.63
CA GLU A 187 -2.91 -11.42 -0.52
C GLU A 187 -1.99 -11.12 -1.70
N SER A 188 -0.70 -10.92 -1.41
CA SER A 188 0.33 -10.66 -2.42
C SER A 188 1.68 -11.20 -1.98
N ALA A 189 2.42 -11.82 -2.89
CA ALA A 189 3.82 -12.20 -2.65
C ALA A 189 4.75 -10.99 -2.34
N ALA A 190 4.31 -9.75 -2.59
CA ALA A 190 5.10 -8.54 -2.33
C ALA A 190 5.08 -8.07 -0.86
N PHE A 191 4.04 -8.40 -0.08
CA PHE A 191 3.93 -7.98 1.33
C PHE A 191 3.23 -9.00 2.24
N GLY A 192 2.72 -10.12 1.75
CA GLY A 192 1.84 -11.03 2.50
C GLY A 192 0.37 -10.65 2.37
N THR A 193 -0.38 -10.71 3.46
CA THR A 193 -1.83 -10.49 3.48
C THR A 193 -2.21 -9.26 4.29
N LEU A 194 -3.13 -8.46 3.76
CA LEU A 194 -3.87 -7.41 4.48
C LEU A 194 -5.33 -7.87 4.60
N GLU A 195 -5.90 -7.82 5.80
CA GLU A 195 -7.31 -8.16 6.07
C GLU A 195 -7.97 -7.00 6.83
N LEU A 196 -9.19 -6.62 6.44
CA LEU A 196 -9.90 -5.46 6.97
C LEU A 196 -10.31 -5.69 8.44
N ALA A 197 -9.68 -4.95 9.37
CA ALA A 197 -9.81 -5.18 10.80
C ALA A 197 -11.17 -4.73 11.38
N ARG A 198 -11.82 -3.76 10.72
CA ARG A 198 -13.16 -3.24 11.07
C ARG A 198 -13.79 -2.46 9.90
N GLU A 199 -15.08 -2.18 10.03
CA GLU A 199 -15.83 -1.27 9.15
C GLU A 199 -15.06 0.05 8.91
N PRO A 200 -14.91 0.53 7.66
CA PRO A 200 -14.25 1.79 7.36
C PRO A 200 -14.96 2.98 8.02
N ALA A 201 -14.17 3.91 8.55
CA ALA A 201 -14.64 5.23 8.94
C ALA A 201 -14.75 6.16 7.72
N ALA A 202 -15.50 7.24 7.88
CA ALA A 202 -15.61 8.29 6.87
C ALA A 202 -14.23 8.86 6.48
N ALA A 203 -14.12 9.34 5.25
CA ALA A 203 -12.93 9.99 4.75
C ALA A 203 -12.61 11.28 5.55
N ALA A 204 -11.32 11.63 5.58
CA ALA A 204 -10.93 13.02 5.81
C ALA A 204 -11.12 13.82 4.50
N ALA A 205 -11.39 15.12 4.59
CA ALA A 205 -11.48 15.98 3.41
C ALA A 205 -10.11 16.16 2.70
N THR A 206 -9.02 16.03 3.45
CA THR A 206 -7.63 16.05 2.98
C THR A 206 -6.73 15.29 3.96
N VAL A 207 -5.58 14.79 3.52
CA VAL A 207 -4.58 14.13 4.36
C VAL A 207 -3.61 15.16 4.96
N GLU A 208 -3.51 15.17 6.28
CA GLU A 208 -2.44 15.85 7.00
C GLU A 208 -1.23 14.92 7.18
N LEU A 209 -0.02 15.49 7.03
CA LEU A 209 1.23 14.81 7.34
C LEU A 209 1.40 14.74 8.88
N PRO A 210 1.77 13.58 9.46
CA PRO A 210 1.90 13.40 10.91
C PRO A 210 3.22 13.98 11.49
N GLY A 211 3.78 15.01 10.86
CA GLY A 211 5.06 15.60 11.26
C GLY A 211 5.49 16.78 10.40
N ASP A 212 6.47 17.55 10.89
CA ASP A 212 7.06 18.68 10.18
C ASP A 212 7.94 18.20 9.00
N VAL A 213 7.88 18.91 7.87
CA VAL A 213 8.72 18.59 6.70
C VAL A 213 10.15 19.08 6.92
N VAL A 214 11.12 18.17 6.85
CA VAL A 214 12.55 18.40 7.09
C VAL A 214 13.41 18.00 5.88
N ASP A 215 14.62 18.56 5.83
CA ASP A 215 15.67 18.24 4.85
C ASP A 215 16.65 17.24 5.50
N GLU A 216 16.19 16.01 5.68
CA GLU A 216 16.93 14.87 6.26
C GLU A 216 16.87 13.65 5.32
N GLU A 217 17.70 12.64 5.56
CA GLU A 217 17.65 11.35 4.85
C GLU A 217 16.43 10.52 5.30
N PRO A 218 15.66 9.89 4.38
CA PRO A 218 14.57 9.00 4.75
C PRO A 218 15.08 7.66 5.32
N LEU A 219 14.22 6.97 6.08
CA LEU A 219 14.54 5.70 6.72
C LEU A 219 14.34 4.53 5.75
N GLY A 220 15.34 3.65 5.66
CA GLY A 220 15.19 2.35 5.00
C GLY A 220 14.62 1.27 5.93
N ALA A 221 14.17 0.17 5.33
CA ALA A 221 13.71 -1.02 6.06
C ALA A 221 14.84 -1.78 6.79
N GLU A 222 16.08 -1.72 6.28
CA GLU A 222 17.20 -2.51 6.82
C GLU A 222 17.61 -2.06 8.23
N ALA A 223 17.97 -3.03 9.08
CA ALA A 223 18.46 -2.77 10.42
C ALA A 223 19.80 -2.01 10.39
N PRO A 224 20.02 -1.00 11.26
CA PRO A 224 21.35 -0.43 11.45
C PRO A 224 22.39 -1.52 11.77
N PRO A 225 23.59 -1.49 11.18
CA PRO A 225 24.60 -2.53 11.40
C PRO A 225 25.02 -2.58 12.87
N GLU A 226 25.19 -3.79 13.41
CA GLU A 226 25.61 -3.98 14.80
C GLU A 226 26.93 -3.24 15.09
N PRO A 227 27.06 -2.58 16.27
CA PRO A 227 28.27 -1.88 16.64
C PRO A 227 29.43 -2.88 16.78
N THR A 228 30.39 -2.80 15.86
CA THR A 228 31.57 -3.68 15.85
C THR A 228 32.24 -3.67 17.24
N PRO A 229 32.42 -4.83 17.90
CA PRO A 229 32.97 -4.88 19.24
C PRO A 229 34.42 -4.39 19.25
N THR A 230 34.64 -3.18 19.78
CA THR A 230 35.97 -2.61 19.99
C THR A 230 36.84 -3.61 20.76
N PRO A 231 37.96 -4.09 20.19
CA PRO A 231 38.82 -5.05 20.89
C PRO A 231 39.32 -4.44 22.19
N ALA A 232 38.92 -5.04 23.33
CA ALA A 232 39.39 -4.62 24.63
C ALA A 232 40.92 -4.80 24.68
N ALA A 233 41.65 -3.69 24.80
CA ALA A 233 43.10 -3.69 24.83
C ALA A 233 43.57 -4.55 26.03
N SER A 234 44.08 -5.74 25.74
CA SER A 234 44.52 -6.69 26.76
C SER A 234 45.68 -6.07 27.53
N ALA A 235 45.43 -5.71 28.80
CA ALA A 235 46.41 -5.04 29.64
C ALA A 235 47.65 -5.92 29.78
N THR A 236 48.76 -5.49 29.16
CA THR A 236 50.04 -6.19 29.25
C THR A 236 50.55 -6.09 30.68
N ALA A 237 50.40 -7.18 31.44
CA ALA A 237 50.92 -7.26 32.79
C ALA A 237 52.45 -7.11 32.77
N PRO A 238 53.05 -6.12 33.46
CA PRO A 238 54.49 -5.95 33.49
C PRO A 238 55.14 -7.08 34.29
N ALA A 239 56.04 -7.84 33.66
CA ALA A 239 56.75 -8.94 34.29
C ALA A 239 58.08 -8.50 34.93
N GLY A 240 58.28 -8.83 36.20
CA GLY A 240 59.52 -8.62 36.97
C GLY A 240 59.23 -8.26 38.43
N THR A 241 59.96 -8.73 39.45
CA THR A 241 61.15 -9.62 39.49
C THR A 241 61.16 -10.33 40.87
N PRO A 242 61.59 -11.60 41.00
CA PRO A 242 61.32 -12.41 42.21
C PRO A 242 62.40 -12.41 43.31
N SER A 243 61.98 -12.52 44.57
CA SER A 243 62.70 -13.02 45.77
C SER A 243 61.73 -13.01 46.97
N ALA A 244 61.78 -13.90 47.98
CA ALA A 244 62.65 -15.06 48.27
C ALA A 244 61.86 -16.21 48.96
N THR A 245 62.51 -17.35 49.24
CA THR A 245 61.89 -18.65 49.60
C THR A 245 61.99 -19.00 51.14
N PRO A 246 61.59 -20.20 51.66
CA PRO A 246 60.95 -20.36 52.99
C PRO A 246 61.93 -21.00 54.02
N PRO A 247 61.59 -21.82 55.07
CA PRO A 247 60.45 -22.73 55.33
C PRO A 247 59.23 -22.01 56.02
N ALA A 248 58.21 -22.60 56.66
CA ALA A 248 57.92 -23.93 57.23
C ALA A 248 56.38 -24.08 57.48
N THR A 249 55.73 -25.19 57.90
CA THR A 249 56.04 -26.64 58.00
C THR A 249 54.73 -27.42 58.34
N ALA A 250 54.68 -28.73 58.04
CA ALA A 250 53.70 -29.74 58.48
C ALA A 250 52.21 -29.63 58.04
N ALA A 251 51.73 -30.71 57.41
CA ALA A 251 50.31 -31.15 57.42
C ALA A 251 50.11 -32.14 58.62
N PRO A 252 48.89 -32.62 59.00
CA PRO A 252 47.99 -33.36 58.10
C PRO A 252 46.46 -33.15 58.29
N SER A 253 45.69 -33.76 57.38
CA SER A 253 44.28 -34.18 57.49
C SER A 253 44.09 -35.22 58.64
N PRO A 254 42.87 -35.68 59.06
CA PRO A 254 41.62 -35.76 58.28
C PRO A 254 40.26 -35.55 59.02
N GLU A 255 39.18 -35.78 58.27
CA GLU A 255 37.83 -36.35 58.60
C GLU A 255 37.12 -36.10 59.95
N GLY A 256 35.81 -35.80 59.87
CA GLY A 256 34.82 -35.85 60.96
C GLY A 256 33.70 -34.78 60.81
N THR A 257 32.51 -35.04 60.26
CA THR A 257 31.31 -35.76 60.77
C THR A 257 30.32 -34.94 61.62
N THR A 258 29.04 -34.95 61.18
CA THR A 258 27.76 -34.88 61.93
C THR A 258 27.34 -33.63 62.74
N GLY A 259 26.04 -33.30 62.63
CA GLY A 259 25.32 -32.32 63.47
C GLY A 259 25.26 -30.91 62.84
N GLU A 260 24.12 -30.22 62.81
CA GLU A 260 22.74 -30.52 63.26
C GLU A 260 21.73 -30.02 62.21
#